data_AF-R6RD19-F1
#
_entry.id   AF-R6RD19-F1
#
_cell.length_a   1.000
_cell.length_b   1.000
_cell.length_c   1.000
_cell.angle_alpha   90.00
_cell.angle_beta   90.00
_cell.angle_gamma   90.00
#
_symmetry.space_group_name_H-M   'P 1'
#
loop_
_entity.id
_entity.type
_entity.pdbx_description
1 polymer ?
#
loop_
_entity_poly.entity_id
_entity_poly.type
_entity_poly.pdbx_seq_one_letter_code
_entity_poly.pdbx_strand_id
1 'polypeptide(L)' 'MKIAKIIAYILSQLLRLWVTACAAVMMYVPMSALAYAERGYRAVGGEMLPVAIVAVAVWYGLGWLMREWYRTMRGGRK' A
#
# COMPACT_ATOMS: atom_id res chain seq x y z
N MET A 1 -19.74 -14.99 14.69
CA MET A 1 -20.32 -14.53 13.39
C MET A 1 -19.81 -15.45 12.29
N LYS A 2 -20.67 -15.90 11.35
CA LYS A 2 -20.28 -16.85 10.28
C LYS A 2 -19.00 -16.33 9.59
N ILE A 3 -17.97 -17.17 9.47
CA ILE A 3 -16.61 -16.86 8.95
C ILE A 3 -16.64 -15.97 7.69
N ALA A 4 -17.63 -16.18 6.82
CA ALA A 4 -17.88 -15.36 5.63
C ALA A 4 -18.01 -13.84 5.92
N LYS A 5 -18.67 -13.44 7.02
CA LYS A 5 -18.79 -12.01 7.40
C LYS A 5 -17.44 -11.41 7.80
N ILE A 6 -16.56 -12.19 8.44
CA ILE A 6 -15.22 -11.73 8.83
C ILE A 6 -14.35 -11.52 7.59
N ILE A 7 -14.39 -12.46 6.65
CA ILE A 7 -13.66 -12.36 5.38
C ILE A 7 -14.16 -11.15 4.56
N ALA A 8 -15.48 -10.98 4.44
CA ALA A 8 -16.06 -9.82 3.75
C ALA A 8 -15.70 -8.49 4.44
N TYR A 9 -15.62 -8.48 5.77
CA TYR A 9 -15.17 -7.30 6.52
C TYR A 9 -13.69 -6.98 6.24
N ILE A 10 -12.81 -7.98 6.27
CA ILE A 10 -11.38 -7.78 5.97
C ILE A 10 -11.18 -7.29 4.52
N LEU A 11 -11.89 -7.89 3.56
CA LEU A 11 -11.87 -7.45 2.16
C LEU A 11 -12.35 -6.01 2.00
N SER A 12 -13.43 -5.61 2.67
CA SER A 12 -13.92 -4.24 2.61
C SER A 12 -12.97 -3.23 3.26
N GLN A 13 -12.28 -3.59 4.35
CA GLN A 13 -11.24 -2.75 4.94
C GLN A 13 -10.03 -2.57 4.01
N LEU A 14 -9.57 -3.66 3.37
CA LEU A 14 -8.51 -3.61 2.35
C LEU A 14 -8.91 -2.72 1.18
N LEU A 15 -10.12 -2.87 0.66
CA LEU A 15 -10.62 -2.05 -0.44
C LEU A 15 -10.67 -0.56 -0.06
N ARG A 16 -11.10 -0.25 1.18
CA ARG A 16 -11.13 1.12 1.69
C ARG A 16 -9.74 1.74 1.81
N LEU A 17 -8.75 0.97 2.26
CA LEU A 17 -7.34 1.37 2.29
C LEU A 17 -6.80 1.64 0.89
N TRP A 18 -7.17 0.83 -0.10
CA TRP A 18 -6.79 1.05 -1.50
C TRP A 18 -7.40 2.32 -2.09
N VAL A 19 -8.69 2.54 -1.88
CA VAL A 19 -9.37 3.75 -2.37
C VAL A 19 -8.76 5.02 -1.75
N THR A 20 -8.46 4.99 -0.45
CA THR A 20 -7.82 6.13 0.24
C THR A 20 -6.39 6.36 -0.24
N ALA A 21 -5.61 5.30 -0.49
CA ALA A 21 -4.28 5.43 -1.10
C ALA A 21 -4.35 6.03 -2.52
N CYS A 22 -5.27 5.57 -3.37
CA CYS A 22 -5.46 6.13 -4.71
C CYS A 22 -5.88 7.61 -4.66
N ALA A 23 -6.78 7.98 -3.74
CA ALA A 23 -7.18 9.37 -3.54
C ALA A 23 -6.00 10.25 -3.10
N ALA A 24 -5.16 9.76 -2.18
CA ALA A 24 -3.96 10.45 -1.73
C ALA A 24 -2.97 10.67 -2.89
N VAL A 25 -2.77 9.65 -3.75
CA VAL A 25 -1.93 9.77 -4.95
C VAL A 25 -2.49 10.81 -5.92
N MET A 26 -3.80 10.80 -6.20
CA MET A 26 -4.42 11.78 -7.09
C MET A 26 -4.33 13.21 -6.58
N MET A 27 -4.32 13.43 -5.26
CA MET A 27 -4.06 14.75 -4.67
C MET A 27 -2.57 15.12 -4.71
N TYR A 28 -1.68 14.14 -4.56
CA TYR A 28 -0.24 14.34 -4.56
C TYR A 28 0.31 14.72 -5.94
N VAL A 29 -0.24 14.16 -7.03
CA VAL A 29 0.22 14.44 -8.41
C VAL A 29 0.19 15.95 -8.77
N PRO A 30 -0.93 16.69 -8.60
CA PRO A 30 -0.94 18.12 -8.91
C PRO A 30 -0.09 18.95 -7.94
N MET A 31 -0.02 18.57 -6.66
CA MET A 31 0.83 19.26 -5.68
C MET A 31 2.32 19.09 -5.97
N SER A 32 2.74 17.89 -6.35
CA SER A 32 4.13 17.62 -6.74
C SER A 32 4.50 18.35 -8.03
N ALA A 33 3.58 18.48 -8.98
CA ALA A 33 3.79 19.30 -10.18
C ALA A 33 3.93 20.81 -9.87
N LEU A 34 3.14 21.34 -8.93
CA LEU A 34 3.26 22.73 -8.46
C LEU A 34 4.56 22.96 -7.68
N ALA A 35 4.90 22.07 -6.75
CA ALA A 35 6.14 22.13 -6.00
C ALA A 35 7.38 22.02 -6.92
N TYR A 36 7.27 21.23 -7.99
CA TYR A 36 8.29 21.16 -9.04
C TYR A 36 8.47 22.50 -9.75
N ALA A 37 7.37 23.18 -10.09
CA ALA A 37 7.39 24.48 -10.76
C ALA A 37 7.95 25.60 -9.86
N GLU A 38 7.66 25.58 -8.56
CA GLU A 38 8.12 26.62 -7.62
C GLU A 38 9.54 26.40 -7.07
N ARG A 39 9.95 25.15 -6.80
CA ARG A 39 11.21 24.83 -6.10
C ARG A 39 12.15 23.91 -6.87
N GLY A 40 11.77 23.45 -8.06
CA GLY A 40 12.57 22.56 -8.91
C GLY A 40 12.70 21.13 -8.39
N TYR A 41 13.49 20.30 -9.10
CA TYR A 41 13.61 18.84 -8.91
C TYR A 41 14.07 18.41 -7.50
N ARG A 42 14.81 19.27 -6.79
CA ARG A 42 15.38 18.94 -5.46
C ARG A 42 14.33 18.87 -4.34
N ALA A 43 13.19 19.53 -4.48
CA ALA A 43 12.12 19.48 -3.47
C ALA A 43 11.27 18.20 -3.60
N VAL A 44 10.82 17.90 -4.83
CA VAL A 44 9.94 16.76 -5.11
C VAL A 44 10.63 15.41 -4.91
N GLY A 45 11.93 15.31 -5.24
CA GLY A 45 12.70 14.08 -5.05
C GLY A 45 12.84 13.66 -3.58
N GLY A 46 12.86 14.62 -2.65
CA GLY A 46 12.89 14.36 -1.21
C GLY A 46 11.55 13.84 -0.68
N GLU A 47 10.43 14.34 -1.23
CA GLU A 47 9.07 13.95 -0.84
C GLU A 47 8.63 12.59 -1.41
N MET A 48 9.27 12.11 -2.48
CA MET A 48 9.04 10.76 -3.02
C MET A 48 9.73 9.65 -2.21
N LEU A 49 10.72 9.99 -1.38
CA LEU A 49 11.48 9.03 -0.59
C LEU A 49 10.62 8.25 0.42
N PRO A 50 9.73 8.89 1.21
CA PRO A 50 8.79 8.19 2.09
C PRO A 50 7.81 7.30 1.33
N VAL A 51 7.30 7.76 0.18
CA VAL A 51 6.37 6.99 -0.65
C VAL A 51 7.04 5.73 -1.18
N ALA A 52 8.29 5.85 -1.65
CA ALA A 52 9.09 4.72 -2.10
C ALA A 52 9.34 3.71 -0.97
N ILE A 53 9.66 4.18 0.24
CA ILE A 53 9.84 3.33 1.42
C ILE A 53 8.55 2.56 1.76
N VAL A 54 7.41 3.27 1.80
CA VAL A 54 6.11 2.64 2.07
C VAL A 54 5.75 1.63 0.98
N ALA A 55 5.97 1.96 -0.29
CA ALA A 55 5.72 1.05 -1.40
C ALA A 55 6.56 -0.24 -1.30
N VAL A 56 7.85 -0.12 -0.99
CA VAL A 56 8.75 -1.27 -0.80
C VAL A 56 8.31 -2.11 0.41
N ALA A 57 7.95 -1.47 1.53
CA ALA A 57 7.48 -2.17 2.72
C ALA A 57 6.17 -2.94 2.47
N VAL A 58 5.22 -2.33 1.76
CA VAL A 58 3.96 -2.99 1.36
C VAL A 58 4.24 -4.15 0.41
N TRP A 59 5.15 -3.98 -0.56
CA TRP A 59 5.51 -5.03 -1.51
C TRP A 59 6.15 -6.25 -0.83
N TYR A 60 7.14 -6.02 0.03
CA TYR A 60 7.77 -7.08 0.82
C TYR A 60 6.77 -7.73 1.79
N GLY A 61 5.88 -6.95 2.41
CA GLY A 61 4.83 -7.44 3.29
C GLY A 61 3.83 -8.36 2.56
N LEU A 62 3.43 -7.99 1.35
CA LEU A 62 2.53 -8.80 0.51
C LEU A 62 3.21 -10.10 0.07
N GLY A 63 4.47 -10.04 -0.34
CA GLY A 63 5.28 -11.21 -0.71
C GLY A 63 5.49 -12.17 0.46
N TRP A 64 5.74 -11.63 1.65
CA TRP A 64 5.85 -12.40 2.89
C TRP A 64 4.52 -13.07 3.26
N LEU A 65 3.42 -12.33 3.21
CA LEU A 65 2.08 -12.85 3.48
C LEU A 65 1.70 -13.98 2.52
N MET A 66 2.00 -13.82 1.23
CA MET A 66 1.80 -14.87 0.22
C MET A 66 2.63 -16.12 0.53
N ARG A 67 3.91 -15.95 0.89
CA ARG A 67 4.78 -17.07 1.25
C ARG A 67 4.26 -17.83 2.47
N GLU A 68 3.80 -17.12 3.50
CA GLU A 68 3.31 -17.73 4.74
C GLU A 68 1.94 -18.41 4.53
N TRP A 69 1.07 -17.80 3.72
CA TRP A 69 -0.18 -18.43 3.30
C TRP A 69 0.09 -19.73 2.51
N TYR A 70 1.06 -19.71 1.60
CA TYR A 70 1.46 -20.88 0.81
C TYR A 70 2.10 -22.00 1.66
N ARG A 71 2.78 -21.65 2.76
CA ARG A 71 3.28 -22.63 3.75
C ARG A 71 2.13 -23.25 4.53
N THR A 72 1.18 -22.44 4.97
CA THR A 72 0.00 -22.89 5.73
C THR A 72 -0.86 -23.85 4.89
N MET A 73 -1.07 -23.56 3.60
CA MET A 73 -1.83 -24.39 2.67
C MET A 73 -1.18 -25.75 2.37
N ARG A 74 0.16 -25.84 2.39
CA ARG A 74 0.91 -27.10 2.20
C ARG A 74 1.00 -27.97 3.46
N GLY A 75 0.22 -27.68 4.51
CA GLY A 75 0.28 -28.42 5.77
C GLY A 75 1.53 -28.13 6.58
N GLY A 76 2.22 -27.01 6.32
CA GLY A 76 3.39 -26.54 7.07
C GLY A 76 3.00 -25.97 8.44
N ARG A 77 2.36 -26.76 9.30
CA ARG A 77 2.37 -26.57 10.75
C ARG A 77 3.03 -27.82 11.36
N LYS A 78 4.28 -27.65 11.79
CA LYS A 78 4.78 -28.33 12.99
C LYS A 78 4.79 -27.29 14.10
#